data_AF-A0A940KJR6-F1
#
_entry.id   AF-A0A940KJR6-F1
#
_cell.length_a   1.000
_cell.length_b   1.000
_cell.length_c   1.000
_cell.angle_alpha   90.00
_cell.angle_beta   90.00
_cell.angle_gamma   90.00
#
_symmetry.space_group_name_H-M   'P 1'
#
loop_
_entity.id
_entity.type
_entity.pdbx_description
1 polymer ?
#
loop_
_entity_poly.entity_id
_entity_poly.type
_entity_poly.pdbx_seq_one_letter_code
_entity_poly.pdbx_strand_id
1 'polypeptide(L)' 'LELSKKRAAAVKNILVAEFGIDADRLSTDGMGATQPLGSNATAAGKAENRRVEFLKL' A
#
# COMPACT_ATOMS: atom_id res chain seq x y z
N LEU A 1 1.38 -10.16 -6.41
CA LEU A 1 0.15 -9.69 -5.73
C LEU A 1 0.26 -9.83 -4.20
N GLU A 2 0.70 -10.99 -3.71
CA GLU A 2 0.81 -11.27 -2.26
C GLU A 2 1.61 -10.24 -1.46
N LEU A 3 2.78 -9.81 -1.95
CA LEU A 3 3.62 -8.85 -1.20
C LEU A 3 2.94 -7.49 -1.01
N SER A 4 2.27 -6.96 -2.05
CA SER A 4 1.56 -5.68 -1.93
C SER A 4 0.36 -5.77 -0.99
N LYS A 5 -0.38 -6.89 -1.02
CA LYS A 5 -1.49 -7.13 -0.08
C LYS A 5 -1.01 -7.19 1.36
N LYS A 6 0.08 -7.92 1.64
CA LYS A 6 0.68 -8.00 2.98
C LYS A 6 1.14 -6.64 3.49
N ARG A 7 1.73 -5.80 2.63
CA ARG A 7 2.13 -4.43 2.99
C ARG A 7 0.94 -3.56 3.34
N ALA A 8 -0.12 -3.58 2.53
CA ALA A 8 -1.34 -2.81 2.80
C ALA A 8 -2.00 -3.26 4.11
N ALA A 9 -2.09 -4.58 4.36
CA ALA A 9 -2.60 -5.13 5.61
C ALA A 9 -1.75 -4.73 6.83
N ALA A 10 -0.42 -4.76 6.72
CA ALA A 10 0.47 -4.33 7.80
C ALA A 10 0.24 -2.85 8.18
N VAL A 11 0.07 -1.97 7.18
CA VAL A 11 -0.24 -0.56 7.42
C VAL A 11 -1.60 -0.40 8.10
N LYS A 12 -2.66 -1.09 7.63
CA LYS A 12 -3.97 -1.10 8.31
C LYS A 12 -3.84 -1.54 9.77
N ASN A 13 -3.08 -2.60 10.04
CA ASN A 13 -2.92 -3.12 11.40
C ASN A 13 -2.27 -2.09 12.34
N ILE A 14 -1.25 -1.37 11.87
CA ILE A 14 -0.62 -0.29 12.64
C ILE A 14 -1.62 0.84 12.93
N LEU A 15 -2.39 1.26 11.91
CA LEU A 15 -3.39 2.32 12.07
C LEU A 15 -4.50 1.95 13.07
N VAL A 16 -4.92 0.69 13.09
CA VAL A 16 -5.90 0.20 14.07
C VAL A 16 -5.27 0.09 15.45
N ALA A 17 -4.11 -0.56 15.57
CA ALA A 17 -3.51 -0.90 16.85
C ALA A 17 -2.88 0.29 17.58
N GLU A 18 -2.18 1.17 16.86
CA GLU A 18 -1.43 2.28 17.46
C GLU A 18 -2.22 3.60 17.45
N PHE A 19 -3.09 3.80 16.45
CA PHE A 19 -3.83 5.05 16.28
C PHE A 19 -5.33 4.91 16.58
N GLY A 20 -5.81 3.71 16.91
CA GLY A 20 -7.21 3.49 17.30
C GLY A 20 -8.22 3.76 16.19
N ILE A 21 -7.80 3.75 14.93
CA ILE A 21 -8.72 3.92 13.80
C ILE A 21 -9.59 2.66 13.72
N ASP A 22 -10.91 2.85 13.65
CA ASP A 22 -11.86 1.76 13.47
C ASP A 22 -11.53 0.97 12.19
N ALA A 23 -11.37 -0.35 12.34
CA ALA A 23 -10.99 -1.25 11.28
C ALA A 23 -12.01 -1.31 10.14
N ASP A 24 -13.29 -1.01 10.43
CA ASP A 24 -14.37 -1.01 9.44
C ASP A 24 -14.30 0.21 8.51
N ARG A 25 -13.57 1.25 8.90
CA ARG A 25 -13.31 2.44 8.07
C ARG A 25 -12.20 2.22 7.04
N LEU A 26 -11.49 1.10 7.11
CA LEU A 26 -10.29 0.85 6.31
C LEU A 26 -10.46 -0.42 5.47
N SER A 27 -10.41 -0.28 4.15
CA SER A 27 -10.23 -1.40 3.23
C SER A 27 -8.80 -1.43 2.71
N THR A 28 -8.28 -2.61 2.40
CA THR A 28 -6.93 -2.79 1.84
C THR A 28 -6.97 -3.65 0.59
N ASP A 29 -6.15 -3.30 -0.40
CA ASP A 29 -5.90 -4.12 -1.57
C ASP A 29 -4.42 -4.02 -1.96
N GLY A 30 -3.96 -4.89 -2.87
CA GLY A 30 -2.60 -4.91 -3.37
C GLY A 30 -2.53 -4.84 -4.88
N MET A 31 -2.04 -3.71 -5.41
CA MET A 31 -1.96 -3.47 -6.86
C MET A 31 -0.74 -4.12 -7.55
N GLY A 32 0.19 -4.71 -6.80
CA GLY A 32 1.39 -5.31 -7.40
C GLY A 32 2.15 -4.32 -8.27
N ALA A 33 2.37 -4.68 -9.55
CA ALA A 33 3.08 -3.86 -10.52
C ALA A 33 2.14 -3.19 -11.55
N THR A 34 0.82 -3.24 -11.37
CA THR A 34 -0.15 -2.82 -12.39
C THR A 34 -0.32 -1.30 -12.50
N GLN A 35 0.13 -0.54 -11.49
CA GLN A 35 0.02 0.91 -11.43
C GLN A 35 1.38 1.57 -11.10
N PRO A 36 2.33 1.58 -12.06
CA PRO A 36 3.61 2.25 -11.88
C PRO A 36 3.43 3.78 -11.94
N LEU A 37 4.12 4.50 -11.04
CA LEU A 37 4.32 5.95 -11.15
C LEU A 37 5.60 6.29 -11.91
N GLY A 38 6.64 5.48 -11.74
CA GLY A 38 7.95 5.68 -12.32
C GLY A 38 8.35 4.54 -13.26
N SER A 39 9.41 4.79 -14.02
CA SER A 39 9.99 3.76 -14.90
C SER A 39 10.49 2.56 -14.11
N ASN A 40 10.09 1.36 -14.51
CA ASN A 40 10.63 0.12 -13.97
C ASN A 40 12.07 -0.18 -14.47
N ALA A 41 12.63 0.65 -15.36
CA ALA A 41 14.00 0.48 -15.83
C ALA A 41 15.03 1.08 -14.87
N THR A 42 14.66 2.06 -14.05
CA THR A 42 15.60 2.75 -13.13
C THR A 42 15.41 2.30 -11.69
N ALA A 43 16.48 2.33 -10.89
CA ALA A 43 16.40 2.01 -9.47
C ALA A 43 15.46 2.99 -8.72
N ALA A 44 15.52 4.27 -9.08
CA ALA A 44 14.65 5.32 -8.54
C ALA A 44 13.16 5.05 -8.85
N GLY A 45 12.81 4.82 -10.12
CA GLY A 45 11.42 4.56 -10.50
C GLY A 45 10.86 3.27 -9.89
N LYS A 46 11.68 2.21 -9.77
CA LYS A 46 11.30 1.02 -9.00
C LYS A 46 11.04 1.31 -7.52
N ALA A 47 11.80 2.24 -6.91
CA ALA A 47 11.60 2.61 -5.51
C ALA A 47 10.29 3.39 -5.34
N GLU A 48 10.02 4.35 -6.22
CA GLU A 48 8.74 5.09 -6.26
C GLU A 48 7.54 4.14 -6.44
N ASN A 49 7.68 3.11 -7.28
CA ASN A 49 6.61 2.13 -7.52
C ASN A 49 6.29 1.26 -6.29
N ARG A 50 7.23 1.07 -5.35
CA ARG A 50 7.05 0.21 -4.16
C ARG A 50 6.49 1.02 -2.98
N ARG A 51 5.26 1.50 -3.11
CA ARG A 51 4.59 2.36 -2.11
C ARG A 51 3.25 1.79 -1.64
N VAL A 52 2.71 2.40 -0.59
CA VAL A 52 1.33 2.23 -0.13
C VAL A 52 0.66 3.60 -0.23
N GLU A 53 -0.56 3.66 -0.77
CA GLU A 53 -1.34 4.90 -0.91
C GLU A 53 -2.66 4.80 -0.14
N PHE A 54 -3.16 5.96 0.29
CA PHE A 54 -4.47 6.08 0.90
C PHE A 54 -5.42 6.79 -0.07
N LEU A 55 -6.51 6.12 -0.40
CA LEU A 55 -7.57 6.66 -1.24
C LEU A 55 -8.80 6.92 -0.38
N LYS A 56 -9.43 8.08 -0.55
CA LYS A 56 -10.72 8.37 0.05
C LYS A 56 -11.81 7.85 -0.89
N LEU A 57 -12.63 6.94 -0.39
CA LEU A 57 -13.83 6.44 -1.07
C LEU A 57 -15.03 7.35 -0.84
#